data_AF-W2W714-F1
#
_entry.id   AF-W2W714-F1
#
_cell.length_a   1.000
_cell.length_b   1.000
_cell.length_c   1.000
_cell.angle_alpha   90.00
_cell.angle_beta   90.00
_cell.angle_gamma   90.00
#
_symmetry.space_group_name_H-M   'P 1'
#
loop_
_entity.id
_entity.type
_entity.pdbx_description
1 polymer ?
#
loop_
_entity_poly.entity_id
_entity_poly.type
_entity_poly.pdbx_seq_one_letter_code
_entity_poly.pdbx_strand_id
1 'polypeptide(L)'
;MLEGCPNWLAFVEGIASKGTITLNGEENTYFDWWGGGLADAGGDPITFDVENKLVWAPHYYNTGVSPAWYLYASGTQNAEGAREDYVELDDDTLRNNVEKTMDKMFGYLVTSDPNTAMVMGEFAGLYGKDAHPMKTTKRTTDFTIE
;
A
#
# COMPACT_ATOMS: atom_id res chain seq x y z
N MET A 1 0.75 20.04 20.65
CA MET A 1 -0.37 19.55 19.79
C MET A 1 -1.70 19.65 20.54
N LEU A 2 -2.88 19.79 19.92
CA LEU A 2 -3.40 21.06 19.39
C LEU A 2 -4.01 21.86 20.57
N GLU A 3 -3.43 23.00 20.93
CA GLU A 3 -3.90 23.87 22.04
C GLU A 3 -5.41 24.18 21.94
N GLY A 4 -5.96 24.26 20.73
CA GLY A 4 -7.39 24.48 20.48
C GLY A 4 -8.24 23.22 20.23
N CYS A 5 -7.65 22.03 20.10
CA CYS A 5 -8.38 20.80 19.71
C CYS A 5 -7.90 19.56 20.49
N PRO A 6 -8.03 19.54 21.83
CA PRO A 6 -7.48 18.48 22.68
C PRO A 6 -8.11 17.10 22.44
N ASN A 7 -9.29 17.04 21.82
CA ASN A 7 -10.01 15.79 21.54
C ASN A 7 -9.72 15.20 20.16
N TRP A 8 -8.98 15.89 19.29
CA TRP A 8 -8.67 15.39 17.95
C TRP A 8 -7.62 14.28 17.99
N LEU A 9 -7.58 13.51 16.90
CA LEU A 9 -6.52 12.57 16.55
C LEU A 9 -5.75 13.14 15.35
N ALA A 10 -4.46 12.84 15.28
CA ALA A 10 -3.61 13.18 14.15
C ALA A 10 -3.51 11.97 13.22
N PHE A 11 -4.12 12.08 12.04
CA PHE A 11 -3.97 11.11 10.95
C PHE A 11 -2.74 11.49 10.14
N VAL A 12 -1.79 10.56 10.04
CA VAL A 12 -0.49 10.79 9.40
C VAL A 12 -0.31 9.81 8.26
N GLU A 13 -0.31 10.34 7.04
CA GLU A 13 -0.01 9.60 5.81
C GLU A 13 1.50 9.32 5.67
N GLY A 14 1.84 8.41 4.77
CA GLY A 14 3.21 8.18 4.33
C GLY A 14 3.69 9.18 3.26
N ILE A 15 4.96 9.08 2.91
CA ILE A 15 5.54 9.83 1.79
C ILE A 15 5.45 9.02 0.48
N ALA A 16 5.84 9.64 -0.64
CA ALA A 16 6.13 8.92 -1.87
C ALA A 16 7.63 8.66 -1.97
N SER A 17 8.05 7.40 -1.94
CA SER A 17 9.44 7.00 -2.12
C SER A 17 9.55 5.77 -3.02
N LYS A 18 10.77 5.22 -3.12
CA LYS A 18 11.05 3.95 -3.79
C LYS A 18 11.95 3.10 -2.90
N GLY A 19 11.78 1.79 -2.99
CA GLY A 19 12.58 0.80 -2.28
C GLY A 19 12.80 -0.45 -3.12
N THR A 20 13.45 -1.45 -2.54
CA THR A 20 13.54 -2.79 -3.12
C THR A 20 12.67 -3.77 -2.33
N ILE A 21 12.12 -4.74 -3.04
CA ILE A 21 11.35 -5.84 -2.46
C ILE A 21 11.63 -7.13 -3.21
N THR A 22 11.75 -8.24 -2.49
CA THR A 22 11.82 -9.59 -3.07
C THR A 22 10.43 -10.21 -3.08
N LEU A 23 9.88 -10.43 -4.27
CA LEU A 23 8.61 -11.12 -4.48
C LEU A 23 8.85 -12.31 -5.41
N ASN A 24 8.27 -13.46 -5.08
CA ASN A 24 8.29 -14.66 -5.93
C ASN A 24 9.69 -15.10 -6.39
N GLY A 25 10.71 -14.85 -5.56
CA GLY A 25 12.11 -15.20 -5.84
C GLY A 25 12.88 -14.14 -6.64
N GLU A 26 12.27 -13.01 -7.01
CA GLU A 26 12.90 -11.91 -7.73
C GLU A 26 12.96 -10.65 -6.85
N GLU A 27 14.13 -10.03 -6.75
CA GLU A 27 14.28 -8.70 -6.16
C GLU A 27 14.12 -7.63 -7.24
N ASN A 28 13.25 -6.65 -6.99
CA ASN A 28 13.04 -5.55 -7.91
C ASN A 28 12.72 -4.25 -7.15
N THR A 29 12.78 -3.11 -7.87
CA THR A 29 12.39 -1.82 -7.32
C THR A 29 10.88 -1.68 -7.32
N TYR A 30 10.31 -1.17 -6.23
CA TYR A 30 8.93 -0.76 -6.17
C TYR A 30 8.84 0.73 -5.81
N PHE A 31 7.71 1.34 -6.14
CA PHE A 31 7.38 2.70 -5.74
C PHE A 31 6.22 2.63 -4.74
N ASP A 32 6.31 3.43 -3.69
CA ASP A 32 5.20 3.60 -2.76
C ASP A 32 4.02 4.23 -3.50
N TRP A 33 2.81 3.85 -3.10
CA TRP A 33 1.65 4.68 -3.37
C TRP A 33 1.85 6.03 -2.68
N TRP A 34 1.40 7.12 -3.32
CA TRP A 34 1.45 8.43 -2.65
C TRP A 34 0.60 8.37 -1.39
N GLY A 35 1.18 8.73 -0.24
CA GLY A 35 0.54 8.54 1.07
C GLY A 35 0.80 7.17 1.71
N GLY A 36 1.49 6.24 1.04
CA GLY A 36 1.70 4.87 1.51
C GLY A 36 3.09 4.58 2.08
N GLY A 37 4.11 5.39 1.78
CA GLY A 37 5.49 5.12 2.19
C GLY A 37 5.76 5.43 3.66
N LEU A 38 5.71 4.39 4.51
CA LEU A 38 5.97 4.45 5.96
C LEU A 38 7.06 3.45 6.41
N ALA A 39 7.85 2.91 5.48
CA ALA A 39 8.83 1.85 5.72
C ALA A 39 9.86 2.18 6.83
N ASP A 40 10.18 3.46 7.02
CA ASP A 40 11.14 3.94 8.03
C ASP A 40 10.47 4.61 9.25
N ALA A 41 9.15 4.77 9.23
CA ALA A 41 8.41 5.54 10.24
C ALA A 41 8.51 4.96 11.66
N GLY A 42 8.73 3.65 11.80
CA GLY A 42 8.92 3.00 13.10
C GLY A 42 10.26 3.34 13.76
N GLY A 43 11.26 3.77 12.98
CA GLY A 43 12.57 4.19 13.48
C GLY A 43 12.60 5.62 14.04
N ASP A 44 11.71 6.48 13.55
CA ASP A 44 11.57 7.88 14.00
C ASP A 44 10.08 8.27 14.05
N PRO A 45 9.31 7.73 15.01
CA PRO A 45 7.88 7.95 15.08
C PRO A 45 7.55 9.38 15.49
N ILE A 46 6.48 9.93 14.92
CA ILE A 46 5.96 11.25 15.31
C ILE A 46 5.50 11.18 16.77
N THR A 47 6.01 12.08 17.60
CA THR A 47 5.62 12.19 19.00
C THR A 47 4.80 13.44 19.25
N PHE A 48 3.95 13.37 20.27
CA PHE A 48 3.03 14.41 20.66
C PHE A 48 3.07 14.61 22.17
N ASP A 49 2.79 15.84 22.62
CA ASP A 49 2.74 16.17 24.06
C ASP A 49 1.63 15.42 24.82
N VAL A 50 0.63 14.91 24.09
CA VAL A 50 -0.49 14.13 24.62
C VAL A 50 -0.42 12.73 24.01
N GLU A 51 -0.44 11.72 24.88
CA GLU A 51 -0.40 10.31 24.50
C GLU A 51 -1.63 9.88 23.67
N ASN A 52 -1.47 8.81 22.89
CA ASN A 52 -2.56 8.14 22.15
C ASN A 52 -3.29 9.03 21.13
N LYS A 53 -2.51 9.86 20.42
CA LYS A 53 -3.04 10.81 19.43
C LYS A 53 -2.64 10.51 17.99
N LEU A 54 -1.67 9.64 17.77
CA LEU A 54 -1.20 9.26 16.45
C LEU A 54 -2.09 8.13 15.88
N VAL A 55 -2.52 8.31 14.63
CA VAL A 55 -3.11 7.27 13.79
C VAL A 55 -2.38 7.29 12.45
N TRP A 56 -1.76 6.18 12.05
CA TRP A 56 -1.19 6.07 10.70
C TRP A 56 -2.30 5.92 9.67
N ALA A 57 -2.18 6.65 8.57
CA ALA A 57 -3.19 6.76 7.53
C ALA A 57 -2.66 6.39 6.13
N PRO A 58 -2.08 5.19 5.93
CA PRO A 58 -1.44 4.87 4.65
C PRO A 58 -2.46 4.75 3.51
N HIS A 59 -1.98 5.02 2.30
CA HIS A 59 -2.71 4.75 1.06
C HIS A 59 -2.20 3.45 0.42
N TYR A 60 -3.11 2.67 -0.16
CA TYR A 60 -2.76 1.52 -0.98
C TYR A 60 -3.78 1.33 -2.10
N TYR A 61 -3.30 1.11 -3.32
CA TYR A 61 -4.16 1.06 -4.50
C TYR A 61 -3.93 -0.21 -5.33
N ASN A 62 -4.70 -0.32 -6.40
CA ASN A 62 -4.63 -1.38 -7.39
C ASN A 62 -4.32 -0.82 -8.78
N THR A 63 -4.33 -1.71 -9.77
CA THR A 63 -4.03 -1.36 -11.17
C THR A 63 -5.00 -0.34 -11.80
N GLY A 64 -6.17 -0.10 -11.19
CA GLY A 64 -7.07 0.98 -11.60
C GLY A 64 -6.49 2.39 -11.41
N VAL A 65 -5.44 2.53 -10.59
CA VAL A 65 -4.69 3.79 -10.39
C VAL A 65 -3.34 3.75 -11.12
N SER A 66 -2.57 2.68 -10.95
CA SER A 66 -1.29 2.50 -11.64
C SER A 66 -0.95 1.01 -11.79
N PRO A 67 -0.50 0.54 -12.97
CA PRO A 67 -0.23 -0.88 -13.21
C PRO A 67 1.13 -1.31 -12.65
N ALA A 68 1.25 -1.29 -11.32
CA ALA A 68 2.44 -1.70 -10.60
C ALA A 68 2.84 -3.14 -10.97
N TRP A 69 4.14 -3.37 -11.22
CA TRP A 69 4.63 -4.62 -11.78
C TRP A 69 4.26 -5.84 -10.92
N TYR A 70 4.26 -5.68 -9.60
CA TYR A 70 3.99 -6.75 -8.64
C TYR A 70 2.53 -7.21 -8.61
N LEU A 71 1.63 -6.56 -9.36
CA LEU A 71 0.25 -7.00 -9.56
C LEU A 71 0.10 -7.92 -10.78
N TYR A 72 1.18 -8.18 -11.51
CA TYR A 72 1.21 -8.97 -12.74
C TYR A 72 2.34 -10.00 -12.72
N ALA A 73 2.14 -11.11 -13.44
CA ALA A 73 3.17 -12.14 -13.61
C ALA A 73 4.26 -11.69 -14.59
N SER A 74 3.89 -10.85 -15.56
CA SER A 74 4.81 -10.31 -16.58
C SER A 74 4.21 -9.07 -17.26
N GLY A 75 4.92 -8.55 -18.27
CA GLY A 75 4.55 -7.38 -19.06
C GLY A 75 5.61 -6.28 -18.99
N THR A 76 5.47 -5.28 -19.85
CA THR A 76 6.41 -4.15 -19.93
C THR A 76 5.68 -2.85 -19.73
N GLN A 77 6.23 -1.96 -18.90
CA GLN A 77 5.67 -0.61 -18.76
C GLN A 77 6.13 0.25 -19.95
N ASN A 78 5.19 0.86 -20.65
CA ASN A 78 5.47 1.77 -21.76
C ASN A 78 5.76 3.20 -21.25
N ALA A 79 6.08 4.10 -22.17
CA ALA A 79 6.46 5.49 -21.83
C ALA A 79 5.32 6.28 -21.18
N GLU A 80 4.07 5.91 -21.47
CA GLU A 80 2.86 6.50 -20.93
C GLU A 80 2.45 5.90 -19.57
N GLY A 81 3.23 4.92 -19.07
CA GLY A 81 3.00 4.27 -17.78
C GLY A 81 2.00 3.11 -17.82
N ALA A 82 1.40 2.81 -18.98
CA ALA A 82 0.57 1.63 -19.14
C ALA A 82 1.45 0.36 -19.18
N ARG A 83 0.87 -0.78 -18.79
CA ARG A 83 1.56 -2.07 -18.85
C ARG A 83 1.03 -2.88 -20.03
N GLU A 84 1.90 -3.13 -21.00
CA GLU A 84 1.61 -3.89 -22.22
C GLU A 84 2.01 -5.36 -22.05
N ASP A 85 1.37 -6.24 -22.83
CA ASP A 85 1.61 -7.68 -22.84
C ASP A 85 1.61 -8.32 -21.43
N TYR A 86 0.77 -7.80 -20.54
CA TYR A 86 0.69 -8.28 -19.17
C TYR A 86 0.09 -9.68 -19.10
N VAL A 87 0.56 -10.45 -18.12
CA VAL A 87 -0.08 -11.70 -17.70
C VAL A 87 -0.56 -11.50 -16.28
N GLU A 88 -1.83 -11.81 -16.01
CA GLU A 88 -2.40 -11.72 -14.67
C GLU A 88 -1.88 -12.85 -13.77
N LEU A 89 -1.67 -12.53 -12.49
CA LEU A 89 -1.30 -13.50 -11.46
C LEU A 89 -2.51 -14.37 -11.07
N ASP A 90 -2.24 -15.61 -10.63
CA ASP A 90 -3.19 -16.39 -9.83
C ASP A 90 -3.45 -15.76 -8.45
N ASP A 91 -4.49 -16.22 -7.77
CA ASP A 91 -4.96 -15.62 -6.52
C ASP A 91 -3.93 -15.71 -5.40
N ASP A 92 -3.27 -16.86 -5.24
CA ASP A 92 -2.30 -17.08 -4.15
C ASP A 92 -1.09 -16.16 -4.32
N THR A 93 -0.58 -16.06 -5.54
CA THR A 93 0.57 -15.20 -5.85
C THR A 93 0.22 -13.72 -5.75
N LEU A 94 -0.96 -13.32 -6.25
CA LEU A 94 -1.43 -11.94 -6.16
C LEU A 94 -1.64 -11.52 -4.70
N ARG A 95 -2.28 -12.37 -3.89
CA ARG A 95 -2.48 -12.15 -2.45
C ARG A 95 -1.15 -11.99 -1.73
N ASN A 96 -0.21 -12.92 -1.89
CA ASN A 96 1.12 -12.81 -1.29
C ASN A 96 1.83 -11.51 -1.68
N ASN A 97 1.70 -11.07 -2.94
CA ASN A 97 2.30 -9.82 -3.39
C ASN A 97 1.64 -8.60 -2.74
N VAL A 98 0.31 -8.58 -2.62
CA VAL A 98 -0.43 -7.50 -1.93
C VAL A 98 -0.02 -7.43 -0.46
N GLU A 99 -0.07 -8.55 0.26
CA GLU A 99 0.30 -8.62 1.68
C GLU A 99 1.73 -8.16 1.92
N LYS A 100 2.69 -8.66 1.14
CA LYS A 100 4.11 -8.30 1.31
C LYS A 100 4.41 -6.85 0.95
N THR A 101 3.76 -6.30 -0.06
CA THR A 101 3.97 -4.89 -0.41
C THR A 101 3.30 -3.97 0.61
N MET A 102 2.11 -4.29 1.10
CA MET A 102 1.49 -3.56 2.22
C MET A 102 2.36 -3.61 3.48
N ASP A 103 2.84 -4.80 3.87
CA ASP A 103 3.73 -4.97 5.02
C ASP A 103 5.02 -4.16 4.87
N LYS A 104 5.65 -4.24 3.69
CA LYS A 104 6.87 -3.51 3.36
C LYS A 104 6.67 -1.98 3.39
N MET A 105 5.52 -1.50 2.92
CA MET A 105 5.20 -0.07 2.86
C MET A 105 4.82 0.48 4.23
N PHE A 106 4.00 -0.22 5.00
CA PHE A 106 3.43 0.28 6.26
C PHE A 106 2.99 -0.79 7.26
N GLY A 107 2.59 -1.99 6.82
CA GLY A 107 1.95 -2.99 7.69
C GLY A 107 2.83 -3.47 8.84
N TYR A 108 4.16 -3.42 8.68
CA TYR A 108 5.09 -3.77 9.75
C TYR A 108 4.92 -2.93 11.03
N LEU A 109 4.39 -1.70 10.92
CA LEU A 109 4.14 -0.84 12.08
C LEU A 109 3.17 -1.51 13.06
N VAL A 110 2.12 -2.14 12.54
CA VAL A 110 1.11 -2.84 13.35
C VAL A 110 1.69 -4.12 13.98
N THR A 111 2.57 -4.82 13.26
CA THR A 111 3.18 -6.05 13.78
C THR A 111 4.30 -5.77 14.79
N SER A 112 4.97 -4.62 14.68
CA SER A 112 6.05 -4.21 15.57
C SER A 112 5.58 -3.63 16.90
N ASP A 113 4.42 -2.98 16.94
CA ASP A 113 3.81 -2.45 18.17
C ASP A 113 2.28 -2.67 18.17
N PRO A 114 1.74 -3.50 19.09
CA PRO A 114 0.30 -3.77 19.16
C PRO A 114 -0.54 -2.55 19.59
N ASN A 115 0.08 -1.47 20.05
CA ASN A 115 -0.62 -0.21 20.36
C ASN A 115 -0.74 0.72 19.15
N THR A 116 -0.16 0.34 18.01
CA THR A 116 -0.26 1.11 16.77
C THR A 116 -1.72 1.20 16.31
N ALA A 117 -2.23 2.42 16.19
CA ALA A 117 -3.49 2.69 15.51
C ALA A 117 -3.22 2.97 14.02
N MET A 118 -3.94 2.26 13.14
CA MET A 118 -3.85 2.44 11.70
C MET A 118 -5.25 2.41 11.08
N VAL A 119 -5.49 3.31 10.13
CA VAL A 119 -6.71 3.34 9.32
C VAL A 119 -6.26 3.55 7.88
N MET A 120 -6.76 2.77 6.92
CA MET A 120 -6.47 3.04 5.51
C MET A 120 -6.99 4.44 5.14
N GLY A 121 -6.09 5.35 4.78
CA GLY A 121 -6.43 6.72 4.38
C GLY A 121 -7.15 6.74 3.04
N GLU A 122 -6.64 5.96 2.08
CA GLU A 122 -7.23 5.75 0.77
C GLU A 122 -6.95 4.34 0.24
N PHE A 123 -7.97 3.75 -0.37
CA PHE A 123 -7.86 2.59 -1.26
C PHE A 123 -9.03 2.64 -2.24
N ALA A 124 -8.77 2.42 -3.53
CA ALA A 124 -9.82 2.52 -4.55
C ALA A 124 -9.46 1.75 -5.82
N GLY A 125 -10.46 1.52 -6.68
CA GLY A 125 -10.29 0.98 -8.02
C GLY A 125 -11.62 0.73 -8.73
N LEU A 126 -11.56 0.31 -10.00
CA LEU A 126 -12.72 0.00 -10.83
C LEU A 126 -13.32 -1.38 -10.50
N TYR A 127 -13.77 -1.58 -9.25
CA TYR A 127 -14.21 -2.89 -8.75
C TYR A 127 -15.25 -3.60 -9.65
N GLY A 128 -16.40 -2.95 -9.88
CA GLY A 128 -17.49 -3.52 -10.68
C GLY A 128 -17.30 -3.40 -12.20
N LYS A 129 -16.26 -2.70 -12.65
CA LYS A 129 -15.95 -2.46 -14.07
C LYS A 129 -14.58 -3.00 -14.47
N ASP A 130 -14.05 -3.92 -13.68
CA ASP A 130 -12.74 -4.48 -13.94
C ASP A 130 -12.73 -5.23 -15.27
N ALA A 131 -12.00 -4.68 -16.23
CA ALA A 131 -11.90 -5.21 -17.58
C ALA A 131 -10.90 -6.36 -17.70
N HIS A 132 -10.07 -6.60 -16.67
CA HIS A 132 -9.12 -7.71 -16.70
C HIS A 132 -9.88 -9.06 -16.76
N PRO A 133 -9.41 -10.03 -17.56
CA PRO A 133 -9.99 -11.37 -17.63
C PRO A 133 -10.12 -12.07 -16.27
N MET A 134 -9.05 -12.07 -15.46
CA MET A 134 -9.02 -12.65 -14.12
C MET A 134 -9.44 -11.66 -13.03
N LYS A 135 -9.87 -10.45 -13.38
CA LYS A 135 -10.33 -9.42 -12.42
C LYS A 135 -9.26 -8.97 -11.42
N THR A 136 -8.03 -8.72 -11.90
CA THR A 136 -6.92 -8.27 -11.04
C THR A 136 -7.24 -7.02 -10.21
N THR A 137 -7.93 -6.00 -10.74
CA THR A 137 -8.33 -4.81 -9.96
C THR A 137 -9.25 -5.17 -8.80
N LYS A 138 -10.27 -6.00 -9.07
CA LYS A 138 -11.21 -6.47 -8.06
C LYS A 138 -10.51 -7.30 -7.00
N ARG A 139 -9.70 -8.29 -7.42
CA ARG A 139 -8.99 -9.20 -6.51
C ARG A 139 -7.98 -8.49 -5.63
N THR A 140 -7.20 -7.54 -6.17
CA THR A 140 -6.32 -6.69 -5.35
C THR A 140 -7.12 -5.90 -4.31
N THR A 141 -8.29 -5.35 -4.68
CA THR A 141 -9.14 -4.65 -3.72
C THR A 141 -9.61 -5.58 -2.61
N ASP A 142 -10.06 -6.80 -2.96
CA ASP A 142 -10.49 -7.80 -1.99
C ASP A 142 -9.33 -8.13 -1.02
N PHE A 143 -8.14 -8.43 -1.54
CA PHE A 143 -6.98 -8.78 -0.70
C PHE A 143 -6.44 -7.62 0.15
N THR A 144 -6.70 -6.36 -0.23
CA THR A 144 -6.34 -5.20 0.61
C THR A 144 -7.26 -5.03 1.82
N ILE A 145 -8.49 -5.56 1.79
CA ILE A 145 -9.51 -5.33 2.84
C ILE A 145 -9.86 -6.58 3.67
N GLU A 146 -9.15 -7.69 3.44
CA GLU A 146 -9.27 -8.93 4.23
C GLU A 146 -8.47 -8.87 5.54
#